data_AF-A0A2D9REL7-F1
#
_entry.id   AF-A0A2D9REL7-F1
#
_cell.length_a   1.000
_cell.length_b   1.000
_cell.length_c   1.000
_cell.angle_alpha   90.00
_cell.angle_beta   90.00
_cell.angle_gamma   90.00
#
_symmetry.space_group_name_H-M   'P 1'
#
loop_
_entity.id
_entity.type
_entity.pdbx_description
1 polymer ?
#
loop_
_entity_poly.entity_id
_entity_poly.type
_entity_poly.pdbx_seq_one_letter_code
_entity_poly.pdbx_strand_id
1 'polypeptide(L)'
;MKKIHMLVASFATMATAVSVMPTALASYETEETAVSYTIDVTGVELPVNLGSLDYPYNAARLGLTGSCDLELTLNEAGAASDFNVSSCSNAAFEQAAREFASTLSFDRGNGDEVRALTVVWKYAS
;
A
#
# COMPACT_ATOMS: atom_id res chain seq x y z
N MET A 1 -0.13 25.92 70.19
CA MET A 1 0.68 24.69 70.00
C MET A 1 0.94 24.51 68.50
N LYS A 2 2.21 24.22 68.11
CA LYS A 2 2.70 23.68 66.82
C LYS A 2 2.35 24.48 65.53
N LYS A 3 3.17 25.46 65.10
CA LYS A 3 4.41 25.40 64.27
C LYS A 3 4.34 24.48 63.04
N ILE A 4 4.63 25.05 61.86
CA ILE A 4 5.60 24.65 60.80
C ILE A 4 5.17 25.37 59.49
N HIS A 5 5.83 26.49 59.15
CA HIS A 5 6.92 26.64 58.15
C HIS A 5 6.40 26.53 56.70
N MET A 6 6.42 27.66 55.96
CA MET A 6 7.49 28.02 55.00
C MET A 6 7.09 27.51 53.60
N LEU A 7 6.75 28.38 52.64
CA LEU A 7 7.75 29.05 51.83
C LEU A 7 7.25 30.40 51.28
N VAL A 8 8.12 31.38 51.45
CA VAL A 8 8.21 32.64 50.73
C VAL A 8 8.79 32.37 49.33
N ALA A 9 8.37 33.17 48.34
CA ALA A 9 9.07 33.57 47.10
C ALA A 9 8.13 33.44 45.88
N SER A 10 8.00 34.36 44.94
CA SER A 10 8.61 35.67 44.72
C SER A 10 7.85 36.37 43.60
N PHE A 11 7.76 37.69 43.75
CA PHE A 11 7.69 38.77 42.77
C PHE A 11 7.69 38.49 41.25
N ALA A 12 6.83 39.28 40.59
CA ALA A 12 7.02 40.00 39.31
C ALA A 12 7.17 39.13 38.05
N THR A 13 6.52 39.44 36.92
CA THR A 13 6.69 40.68 36.16
C THR A 13 5.66 40.67 35.02
N MET A 14 5.02 41.82 34.73
CA MET A 14 4.24 42.02 33.50
C MET A 14 5.17 42.07 32.28
N ALA A 15 4.87 41.32 31.22
CA ALA A 15 5.35 41.61 29.87
C ALA A 15 4.34 41.11 28.83
N THR A 16 3.61 42.04 28.23
CA THR A 16 2.82 41.86 27.00
C THR A 16 3.77 41.59 25.84
N ALA A 17 3.88 40.34 25.41
CA ALA A 17 4.58 39.97 24.19
C ALA A 17 3.58 39.93 23.03
N VAL A 18 3.82 40.82 22.07
CA VAL A 18 3.07 41.04 20.85
C VAL A 18 3.11 39.79 19.97
N SER A 19 1.97 39.53 19.33
CA SER A 19 1.70 38.51 18.32
C SER A 19 2.88 38.13 17.43
N VAL A 20 3.28 36.86 17.49
CA VAL A 20 3.79 36.13 16.34
C VAL A 20 2.77 35.06 16.01
N MET A 21 1.93 35.30 15.00
CA MET A 21 1.24 34.18 14.36
C MET A 21 2.33 33.34 13.69
N PRO A 22 2.48 32.05 14.02
CA PRO A 22 3.32 31.17 13.24
C PRO A 22 2.72 31.11 11.84
N THR A 23 3.43 31.74 10.92
CA THR A 23 3.69 31.33 9.55
C THR A 23 2.69 30.36 8.93
N ALA A 24 1.97 30.88 7.92
CA ALA A 24 1.34 30.18 6.82
C ALA A 24 1.50 28.64 6.84
N LEU A 25 0.43 27.95 7.22
CA LEU A 25 0.14 26.65 6.63
C LEU A 25 -0.03 26.94 5.13
N ALA A 26 1.04 26.81 4.36
CA ALA A 26 0.91 26.49 2.95
C ALA A 26 0.29 25.09 2.95
N SER A 27 -1.04 25.04 3.03
CA SER A 27 -1.79 23.91 2.53
C SER A 27 -1.42 23.84 1.05
N TYR A 28 -0.39 23.07 0.74
CA TYR A 28 -0.34 22.38 -0.53
C TYR A 28 -1.51 21.39 -0.48
N GLU A 29 -2.73 21.92 -0.71
CA GLU A 29 -3.71 21.19 -1.49
C GLU A 29 -3.03 20.98 -2.84
N THR A 30 -2.21 19.93 -2.87
CA THR A 30 -1.99 19.24 -4.13
C THR A 30 -3.39 18.80 -4.48
N GLU A 31 -4.01 19.45 -5.47
CA GLU A 31 -5.17 18.86 -6.13
C GLU A 31 -4.66 17.52 -6.64
N GLU A 32 -4.81 16.49 -5.82
CA GLU A 32 -4.53 15.13 -6.19
C GLU A 32 -5.64 14.82 -7.18
N THR A 33 -5.40 15.18 -8.44
CA THR A 33 -6.23 14.76 -9.55
C THR A 33 -6.40 13.27 -9.37
N ALA A 34 -7.61 12.85 -9.01
CA ALA A 34 -7.92 11.47 -8.72
C ALA A 34 -7.66 10.67 -10.00
N VAL A 35 -6.48 10.05 -10.06
CA VAL A 35 -6.10 9.21 -11.19
C VAL A 35 -6.83 7.89 -11.03
N SER A 36 -7.62 7.54 -12.04
CA SER A 36 -8.28 6.24 -12.07
C SER A 36 -7.32 5.19 -12.62
N TYR A 37 -7.33 4.02 -12.02
CA TYR A 37 -6.60 2.85 -12.50
C TYR A 37 -7.49 1.63 -12.44
N THR A 38 -7.22 0.65 -13.30
CA THR A 38 -7.93 -0.62 -13.34
C THR A 38 -6.92 -1.75 -13.29
N ILE A 39 -7.18 -2.76 -12.48
CA ILE A 39 -6.34 -3.94 -12.38
C ILE A 39 -7.20 -5.15 -12.74
N ASP A 40 -6.86 -5.79 -13.85
CA ASP A 40 -7.56 -6.97 -14.35
C ASP A 40 -6.76 -8.22 -14.01
N VAL A 41 -7.40 -9.22 -13.40
CA VAL A 41 -6.79 -10.53 -13.14
C VAL A 41 -7.52 -11.57 -13.98
N THR A 42 -6.76 -12.35 -14.74
CA THR A 42 -7.28 -13.39 -15.63
C THR A 42 -6.54 -14.69 -15.41
N GLY A 43 -7.23 -15.82 -15.58
CA GLY A 43 -6.67 -17.15 -15.37
C GLY A 43 -7.67 -18.24 -15.73
N VAL A 44 -7.20 -19.48 -15.82
CA VAL A 44 -8.07 -20.65 -16.03
C VAL A 44 -9.04 -20.82 -14.86
N GLU A 45 -8.54 -20.56 -13.66
CA GLU A 45 -9.31 -20.49 -12.43
C GLU A 45 -8.90 -19.22 -11.70
N LEU A 46 -9.88 -18.49 -11.18
CA LEU A 46 -9.62 -17.27 -10.43
C LEU A 46 -9.53 -17.59 -8.94
N PRO A 47 -8.62 -16.92 -8.20
CA PRO A 47 -8.54 -17.09 -6.76
C PRO A 47 -9.84 -16.64 -6.09
N VAL A 48 -10.21 -17.33 -5.01
CA VAL A 48 -11.37 -16.96 -4.17
C VAL A 48 -11.12 -15.66 -3.41
N ASN A 49 -9.85 -15.36 -3.14
CA ASN A 49 -9.41 -14.11 -2.54
C ASN A 49 -8.23 -13.56 -3.34
N LEU A 50 -8.38 -12.35 -3.86
CA LEU A 50 -7.34 -11.64 -4.61
C LEU A 50 -6.24 -11.07 -3.69
N GLY A 51 -6.44 -11.05 -2.37
CA GLY A 51 -5.43 -10.51 -1.44
C GLY A 51 -5.17 -9.02 -1.66
N SER A 52 -3.91 -8.59 -1.51
CA SER A 52 -3.49 -7.22 -1.79
C SER A 52 -3.14 -7.10 -3.26
N LEU A 53 -3.89 -6.26 -3.96
CA LEU A 53 -3.66 -5.96 -5.36
C LEU A 53 -3.60 -4.45 -5.55
N ASP A 54 -2.39 -3.91 -5.38
CA ASP A 54 -2.13 -2.49 -5.40
C ASP A 54 -1.49 -2.05 -6.72
N TYR A 55 -1.77 -0.80 -7.11
CA TYR A 55 -1.08 -0.19 -8.24
C TYR A 55 0.28 0.35 -7.77
N PRO A 56 1.40 -0.05 -8.39
CA PRO A 56 2.71 0.44 -7.96
C PRO A 56 2.80 1.97 -8.04
N TYR A 57 3.14 2.63 -6.94
CA TYR A 57 3.19 4.11 -6.88
C TYR A 57 4.06 4.73 -7.97
N ASN A 58 5.24 4.14 -8.23
CA ASN A 58 6.13 4.63 -9.29
C ASN A 58 5.53 4.47 -10.68
N ALA A 59 4.76 3.40 -10.92
CA ALA A 59 4.05 3.21 -12.19
C ALA A 59 2.90 4.20 -12.33
N ALA A 60 2.14 4.44 -11.25
CA ALA A 60 1.05 5.42 -11.24
C ALA A 60 1.56 6.83 -11.53
N ARG A 61 2.63 7.26 -10.83
CA ARG A 61 3.26 8.58 -11.04
C ARG A 61 3.76 8.79 -12.48
N LEU A 62 4.16 7.72 -13.15
CA LEU A 62 4.69 7.75 -14.52
C LEU A 62 3.61 7.46 -15.59
N GLY A 63 2.36 7.21 -15.20
CA GLY A 63 1.29 6.87 -16.14
C GLY A 63 1.50 5.55 -16.87
N LEU A 64 2.24 4.61 -16.27
CA LEU A 64 2.64 3.37 -16.93
C LEU A 64 1.54 2.33 -16.80
N THR A 65 1.21 1.65 -17.89
CA THR A 65 0.41 0.42 -17.92
C THR A 65 1.35 -0.77 -18.02
N GLY A 66 0.99 -1.90 -17.42
CA GLY A 66 1.78 -3.11 -17.54
C GLY A 66 1.01 -4.38 -17.25
N SER A 67 1.63 -5.50 -17.57
CA SER A 67 1.09 -6.83 -17.31
C SER A 67 2.17 -7.76 -16.80
N CYS A 68 1.79 -8.71 -15.95
CA CYS A 68 2.66 -9.78 -15.49
C CYS A 68 1.94 -11.12 -15.56
N ASP A 69 2.66 -12.13 -16.05
CA ASP A 69 2.26 -13.53 -16.02
C ASP A 69 2.88 -14.20 -14.81
N LEU A 70 2.05 -14.92 -14.06
CA LEU A 70 2.35 -15.56 -12.80
C LEU A 70 2.04 -17.06 -12.92
N GLU A 71 2.96 -17.87 -12.43
CA GLU A 71 2.78 -19.30 -12.21
C GLU A 71 2.82 -19.56 -10.71
N LEU A 72 1.73 -20.11 -10.17
CA LEU A 72 1.53 -20.32 -8.75
C LEU A 72 1.45 -21.81 -8.49
N THR A 73 2.24 -22.32 -7.56
CA THR A 73 2.08 -23.69 -7.07
C THR A 73 1.26 -23.64 -5.79
N LEU A 74 0.13 -24.32 -5.76
CA LEU A 74 -0.79 -24.31 -4.63
C LEU A 74 -0.54 -25.50 -3.71
N ASN A 75 -0.75 -25.30 -2.41
CA ASN A 75 -0.84 -26.40 -1.46
C ASN A 75 -2.27 -26.94 -1.33
N GLU A 76 -2.45 -28.04 -0.60
CA GLU A 76 -3.76 -28.65 -0.34
C GLU A 76 -4.74 -27.75 0.44
N ALA A 77 -4.31 -26.57 0.91
CA ALA A 77 -5.17 -25.59 1.56
C ALA A 77 -5.62 -24.48 0.59
N GLY A 78 -5.17 -24.49 -0.67
CA GLY A 78 -5.45 -23.45 -1.66
C GLY A 78 -4.58 -22.20 -1.53
N ALA A 79 -3.56 -22.22 -0.68
CA ALA A 79 -2.59 -21.13 -0.59
C ALA A 79 -1.41 -21.36 -1.53
N ALA A 80 -0.84 -20.30 -2.08
CA ALA A 80 0.39 -20.39 -2.87
C ALA A 80 1.55 -20.84 -1.98
N SER A 81 2.07 -22.04 -2.22
CA SER A 81 3.29 -22.54 -1.57
C SER A 81 4.55 -22.04 -2.27
N ASP A 82 4.46 -21.82 -3.58
CA ASP A 82 5.54 -21.25 -4.38
C ASP A 82 4.94 -20.39 -5.50
N PHE A 83 5.70 -19.41 -5.98
CA PHE A 83 5.28 -18.56 -7.08
C PHE A 83 6.47 -18.15 -7.95
N ASN A 84 6.23 -18.12 -9.25
CA ASN A 84 7.15 -17.67 -10.26
C ASN A 84 6.51 -16.56 -11.10
N VAL A 85 7.26 -15.51 -11.37
CA VAL A 85 6.84 -14.45 -12.29
C VAL A 85 7.48 -14.76 -13.63
N SER A 86 6.70 -15.35 -14.55
CA SER A 86 7.22 -15.87 -15.82
C SER A 86 7.59 -14.73 -16.78
N SER A 87 6.80 -13.67 -16.79
CA SER A 87 7.05 -12.49 -17.61
C SER A 87 6.40 -11.26 -17.01
N CYS A 88 7.06 -10.10 -17.13
CA CYS A 88 6.46 -8.82 -16.84
C CYS A 88 6.81 -7.84 -17.95
N SER A 89 5.83 -7.04 -18.38
CA SER A 89 6.06 -6.00 -19.39
C SER A 89 6.97 -4.88 -18.87
N ASN A 90 6.99 -4.66 -17.55
CA ASN A 90 7.82 -3.66 -16.90
C ASN A 90 8.16 -4.09 -15.47
N ALA A 91 9.44 -3.93 -15.09
CA ALA A 91 9.95 -4.28 -13.76
C ALA A 91 9.26 -3.52 -12.60
N ALA A 92 8.65 -2.36 -12.88
CA ALA A 92 7.88 -1.61 -11.89
C ALA A 92 6.67 -2.39 -11.33
N PHE A 93 6.16 -3.39 -12.06
CA PHE A 93 5.04 -4.23 -11.64
C PHE A 93 5.47 -5.56 -11.02
N GLU A 94 6.75 -5.93 -11.13
CA GLU A 94 7.22 -7.23 -10.66
C GLU A 94 7.01 -7.37 -9.14
N GLN A 95 7.36 -6.35 -8.36
CA GLN A 95 7.17 -6.38 -6.91
C GLN A 95 5.69 -6.51 -6.52
N ALA A 96 4.80 -5.75 -7.17
CA ALA A 96 3.36 -5.84 -6.91
C ALA A 96 2.79 -7.20 -7.30
N ALA A 97 3.27 -7.80 -8.40
CA ALA A 97 2.89 -9.15 -8.81
C ALA A 97 3.30 -10.20 -7.78
N ARG A 98 4.49 -10.06 -7.16
CA ARG A 98 4.98 -10.94 -6.09
C ARG A 98 4.17 -10.79 -4.81
N GLU A 99 3.84 -9.57 -4.42
CA GLU A 99 3.00 -9.31 -3.23
C GLU A 99 1.58 -9.87 -3.42
N PHE A 100 1.00 -9.67 -4.60
CA PHE A 100 -0.27 -10.27 -5.00
C PHE A 100 -0.21 -11.80 -4.92
N ALA A 101 0.82 -12.41 -5.51
CA ALA A 101 1.03 -13.87 -5.46
C ALA A 101 1.14 -14.42 -4.04
N SER A 102 1.69 -13.65 -3.10
CA SER A 102 1.85 -14.06 -1.70
C SER A 102 0.58 -13.95 -0.86
N THR A 103 -0.38 -13.11 -1.28
CA THR A 103 -1.57 -12.79 -0.49
C THR A 103 -2.86 -13.37 -1.07
N LEU A 104 -2.84 -13.80 -2.32
CA LEU A 104 -3.97 -14.48 -2.94
C LEU A 104 -4.19 -15.88 -2.33
N SER A 105 -5.42 -16.36 -2.43
CA SER A 105 -5.77 -17.74 -2.10
C SER A 105 -6.85 -18.28 -3.03
N PHE A 106 -6.75 -19.57 -3.33
CA PHE A 106 -7.71 -20.35 -4.10
C PHE A 106 -8.59 -21.21 -3.19
N ASP A 107 -9.62 -21.79 -3.78
CA ASP A 107 -10.35 -22.86 -3.13
C ASP A 107 -9.43 -24.05 -2.87
N ARG A 108 -9.85 -24.89 -1.92
CA ARG A 108 -9.09 -26.08 -1.56
C ARG A 108 -8.97 -27.02 -2.77
N GLY A 109 -7.75 -27.19 -3.27
CA GLY A 109 -7.46 -27.99 -4.45
C GLY A 109 -6.59 -29.20 -4.15
N ASN A 110 -6.11 -29.81 -5.23
CA ASN A 110 -5.03 -30.79 -5.14
C ASN A 110 -3.74 -30.02 -4.82
N GLY A 111 -2.99 -30.47 -3.81
CA GLY A 111 -1.65 -29.93 -3.57
C GLY A 111 -0.77 -30.12 -4.80
N ASP A 112 0.18 -29.21 -4.97
CA ASP A 112 1.15 -29.15 -6.08
C ASP A 112 0.53 -28.82 -7.45
N GLU A 113 -0.69 -28.29 -7.46
CA GLU A 113 -1.31 -27.81 -8.69
C GLU A 113 -0.71 -26.48 -9.12
N VAL A 114 -0.23 -26.43 -10.37
CA VAL A 114 0.31 -25.21 -10.97
C VAL A 114 -0.80 -24.44 -11.66
N ARG A 115 -1.00 -23.18 -11.25
CA ARG A 115 -2.00 -22.26 -11.79
C ARG A 115 -1.33 -21.07 -12.46
N ALA A 116 -1.76 -20.78 -13.68
CA ALA A 116 -1.32 -19.61 -14.42
C ALA A 116 -2.33 -18.47 -14.25
N LEU A 117 -1.85 -17.30 -13.85
CA LEU A 117 -2.60 -16.05 -13.80
C LEU A 117 -1.89 -14.97 -14.61
N THR A 118 -2.65 -14.11 -15.27
CA THR A 118 -2.15 -12.88 -15.88
C THR A 118 -2.82 -11.70 -15.20
N VAL A 119 -2.01 -10.80 -14.67
CA VAL A 119 -2.43 -9.55 -14.02
C VAL A 119 -2.09 -8.38 -14.94
N VAL A 120 -3.03 -7.48 -15.16
CA VAL A 120 -2.87 -6.31 -16.03
C VAL A 120 -3.25 -5.04 -15.26
N TRP A 121 -2.29 -4.15 -15.08
CA TRP A 121 -2.48 -2.81 -14.50
C TRP A 121 -2.64 -1.79 -15.62
N LYS A 122 -3.81 -1.16 -15.70
CA LYS A 122 -4.14 -0.14 -16.68
C LYS A 122 -4.26 1.21 -16.01
N TYR A 123 -3.53 2.17 -16.55
CA TYR A 123 -3.69 3.58 -16.21
C TYR A 123 -4.86 4.16 -17.03
N ALA A 124 -5.86 4.75 -16.38
CA ALA A 124 -6.93 5.46 -17.08
C ALA A 124 -6.53 6.95 -17.18
N SER A 125 -6.09 7.35 -18.37
CA SER A 125 -5.79 8.74 -18.73
C SER A 125 -7.02 9.50 -19.20
#